data_AF-A0A7X2CHA8-F1
#
_entry.id   AF-A0A7X2CHA8-F1
#
_cell.length_a   1.000
_cell.length_b   1.000
_cell.length_c   1.000
_cell.angle_alpha   90.00
_cell.angle_beta   90.00
_cell.angle_gamma   90.00
#
_symmetry.space_group_name_H-M   'P 1'
#
loop_
_entity.id
_entity.type
_entity.pdbx_description
1 polymer ?
#
loop_
_entity_poly.entity_id
_entity_poly.type
_entity_poly.pdbx_seq_one_letter_code
_entity_poly.pdbx_strand_id
1 'polypeptide(L)'
;MDDTPATLQTLFEQLGLDADQASIDAFILNTPTLAKDVKLADAPFWTPAQSQFLREGLAADSKWAIVIDDLNQLLHQIDEPNQPLH
;
A
#
# COMPACT_ATOMS: atom_id res chain seq x y z
N MET A 1 -12.04 23.42 -1.91
CA MET A 1 -12.22 21.96 -2.05
C MET A 1 -10.97 21.34 -1.47
N ASP A 2 -11.10 20.40 -0.56
CA ASP A 2 -9.94 19.67 -0.03
C ASP A 2 -9.53 18.65 -1.09
N ASP A 3 -8.81 19.14 -2.10
CA ASP A 3 -8.17 18.33 -3.15
C ASP A 3 -6.90 17.70 -2.58
N THR A 4 -7.01 17.01 -1.45
CA THR A 4 -5.87 16.28 -0.90
C THR A 4 -5.56 15.13 -1.86
N PRO A 5 -4.39 15.16 -2.53
CA PRO A 5 -4.05 14.18 -3.54
C PRO A 5 -3.88 12.82 -2.88
N ALA A 6 -4.45 11.78 -3.49
CA ALA A 6 -4.20 10.42 -3.06
C ALA A 6 -2.72 10.10 -3.33
N THR A 7 -1.93 10.05 -2.25
CA THR A 7 -0.50 9.74 -2.25
C THR A 7 -0.19 8.72 -1.14
N LEU A 8 0.96 8.06 -1.21
CA LEU A 8 1.38 7.10 -0.18
C LEU A 8 1.39 7.73 1.22
N GLN A 9 1.83 8.98 1.35
CA GLN A 9 1.81 9.73 2.61
C GLN A 9 0.38 9.79 3.15
N THR A 10 -0.55 10.31 2.36
CA THR A 10 -1.96 10.43 2.79
C THR A 10 -2.62 9.08 3.04
N LEU A 11 -2.22 8.02 2.34
CA LEU A 11 -2.69 6.66 2.58
C LEU A 11 -2.22 6.17 3.96
N PHE A 12 -0.94 6.37 4.29
CA PHE A 12 -0.37 6.02 5.59
C PHE A 12 -1.03 6.80 6.72
N GLU A 13 -1.31 8.09 6.53
CA GLU A 13 -2.07 8.90 7.50
C GLU A 13 -3.46 8.30 7.77
N GLN A 14 -4.19 7.86 6.73
CA GLN A 14 -5.50 7.21 6.89
C GLN A 14 -5.41 5.85 7.59
N LEU A 15 -4.31 5.12 7.38
CA LEU A 15 -4.04 3.85 8.04
C LEU A 15 -3.53 4.03 9.48
N GLY A 16 -3.24 5.26 9.92
CA GLY A 16 -2.67 5.57 11.23
C GLY A 16 -1.19 5.20 11.36
N LEU A 17 -0.45 5.24 10.25
CA LEU A 17 0.98 4.99 10.17
C LEU A 17 1.74 6.30 9.97
N ASP A 18 3.04 6.28 10.26
CA ASP A 18 3.93 7.39 9.97
C ASP A 18 4.03 7.64 8.46
N ALA A 19 3.57 8.81 8.02
CA ALA A 19 3.46 9.18 6.62
C ALA A 19 4.70 9.91 6.08
N ASP A 20 5.77 10.02 6.86
CA ASP A 20 7.04 10.57 6.39
C ASP A 20 7.70 9.62 5.39
N GLN A 21 8.37 10.18 4.37
CA GLN A 21 9.06 9.40 3.34
C GLN A 21 9.99 8.32 3.91
N ALA A 22 10.76 8.67 4.96
CA ALA A 22 11.68 7.73 5.61
C ALA A 22 10.95 6.57 6.29
N SER A 23 9.78 6.82 6.87
CA SER A 23 8.95 5.81 7.53
C SER A 23 8.25 4.90 6.52
N ILE A 24 7.81 5.45 5.38
CA ILE A 24 7.24 4.67 4.27
C ILE A 24 8.28 3.73 3.67
N ASP A 25 9.48 4.25 3.36
CA ASP A 25 10.60 3.42 2.86
C ASP A 25 10.97 2.33 3.87
N ALA A 26 11.10 2.70 5.16
CA ALA A 26 11.38 1.74 6.21
C ALA A 26 10.26 0.70 6.33
N PHE A 27 8.98 1.08 6.24
CA PHE A 27 7.86 0.15 6.26
C PHE A 27 7.96 -0.84 5.10
N ILE A 28 8.19 -0.35 3.88
CA ILE A 28 8.33 -1.18 2.68
C ILE A 28 9.50 -2.17 2.86
N LEU A 29 10.67 -1.70 3.31
CA LEU A 29 11.87 -2.52 3.51
C LEU A 29 11.75 -3.53 4.67
N ASN A 30 11.03 -3.19 5.74
CA ASN A 30 10.87 -4.06 6.92
C ASN A 30 9.66 -4.98 6.83
N THR A 31 8.69 -4.66 5.96
CA THR A 31 7.51 -5.51 5.77
C THR A 31 7.91 -6.75 4.99
N PRO A 32 7.58 -7.96 5.51
CA PRO A 32 7.86 -9.18 4.79
C PRO A 32 7.18 -9.17 3.43
N THR A 33 7.90 -9.64 2.42
CA THR A 33 7.42 -9.71 1.04
C THR A 33 6.11 -10.47 0.98
N LEU A 34 5.13 -9.82 0.36
CA LEU A 34 3.81 -10.40 0.21
C LEU A 34 3.88 -11.47 -0.89
N ALA A 35 3.41 -12.69 -0.60
CA ALA A 35 3.36 -13.74 -1.62
C ALA A 35 2.46 -13.28 -2.77
N LYS A 36 2.83 -13.58 -4.03
CA LYS A 36 2.13 -13.07 -5.24
C LYS A 36 0.62 -13.37 -5.28
N ASP A 37 0.15 -14.36 -4.54
CA ASP A 37 -1.27 -14.74 -4.47
C ASP A 37 -2.05 -13.99 -3.37
N VAL A 38 -1.35 -13.31 -2.46
CA VAL A 38 -1.96 -12.59 -1.34
C VAL A 38 -2.18 -11.14 -1.72
N LYS A 39 -3.41 -10.66 -1.55
CA LYS A 39 -3.77 -9.24 -1.77
C LYS A 39 -3.24 -8.38 -0.62
N LEU A 40 -2.80 -7.16 -0.92
CA LEU A 40 -2.37 -6.21 0.10
C LEU A 40 -3.37 -6.06 1.25
N ALA A 41 -4.66 -5.92 0.95
CA ALA A 41 -5.70 -5.72 1.95
C ALA A 41 -5.99 -6.97 2.82
N ASP A 42 -5.52 -8.14 2.40
CA ASP A 42 -5.63 -9.41 3.13
C ASP A 42 -4.34 -9.76 3.89
N ALA A 43 -3.31 -8.92 3.82
CA ALA A 43 -2.03 -9.20 4.42
C ALA A 43 -2.10 -9.21 5.96
N PRO A 44 -1.37 -10.14 6.63
CA PRO A 44 -1.48 -10.34 8.07
C PRO A 44 -0.83 -9.24 8.92
N PHE A 45 -0.10 -8.30 8.31
CA PHE A 45 0.48 -7.15 8.99
C PHE A 45 -0.53 -6.01 9.22
N TRP A 46 -1.71 -6.08 8.58
CA TRP A 46 -2.77 -5.11 8.79
C TRP A 46 -3.70 -5.50 9.93
N THR A 47 -4.20 -4.50 10.64
CA THR A 47 -5.34 -4.66 11.54
C THR A 47 -6.65 -4.80 10.74
N PRO A 48 -7.71 -5.37 11.32
CA PRO A 48 -9.00 -5.52 10.63
C PRO A 48 -9.55 -4.20 10.07
N ALA A 49 -9.33 -3.07 10.75
CA ALA A 49 -9.76 -1.75 10.30
C ALA A 49 -8.95 -1.26 9.09
N GLN A 50 -7.63 -1.44 9.11
CA GLN A 50 -6.74 -1.10 7.99
C GLN A 50 -7.05 -1.95 6.75
N SER A 51 -7.20 -3.27 6.94
CA SER A 51 -7.62 -4.19 5.89
C SER A 51 -8.94 -3.78 5.26
N GLN A 52 -9.93 -3.40 6.07
CA GLN A 52 -11.22 -2.96 5.55
C GLN A 52 -11.06 -1.69 4.71
N PHE A 53 -10.35 -0.67 5.21
CA PHE A 53 -10.08 0.55 4.47
C PHE A 53 -9.37 0.27 3.14
N LEU A 54 -8.38 -0.61 3.12
CA LEU A 54 -7.67 -1.00 1.91
C LEU A 54 -8.58 -1.73 0.92
N ARG A 55 -9.49 -2.60 1.39
CA ARG A 55 -10.48 -3.27 0.54
C ARG A 55 -11.43 -2.27 -0.12
N GLU A 56 -11.91 -1.29 0.64
CA GLU A 56 -12.75 -0.20 0.12
C GLU A 56 -11.94 0.71 -0.83
N GLY A 57 -10.68 0.94 -0.51
CA GLY A 57 -9.73 1.70 -1.31
C GLY A 57 -9.38 1.06 -2.65
N LEU A 58 -9.42 -0.26 -2.75
CA LEU A 58 -9.20 -1.02 -3.99
C LEU A 58 -10.41 -1.04 -4.94
N ALA A 59 -11.56 -0.49 -4.53
CA ALA A 59 -12.71 -0.39 -5.42
C ALA A 59 -12.36 0.48 -6.65
N ALA A 60 -12.86 0.10 -7.84
CA ALA A 60 -12.53 0.77 -9.10
C ALA A 60 -12.88 2.27 -9.12
N ASP A 61 -13.89 2.69 -8.36
CA ASP A 61 -14.32 4.08 -8.22
C ASP A 61 -13.59 4.84 -7.08
N SER A 62 -12.68 4.17 -6.37
CA SER A 62 -11.99 4.77 -5.24
C SER A 62 -10.76 5.53 -5.68
N LYS A 63 -10.63 6.76 -5.18
CA LYS A 63 -9.44 7.59 -5.38
C LYS A 63 -8.14 6.94 -4.87
N TRP A 64 -8.25 5.98 -3.96
CA TRP A 64 -7.13 5.27 -3.37
C TRP A 64 -6.63 4.10 -4.20
N ALA A 65 -7.38 3.64 -5.20
CA ALA A 65 -7.08 2.41 -5.94
C ALA A 65 -5.67 2.44 -6.55
N ILE A 66 -5.28 3.57 -7.15
CA ILE A 66 -3.96 3.77 -7.76
C ILE A 66 -2.84 3.71 -6.71
N VAL A 67 -3.02 4.39 -5.57
CA VAL A 67 -2.00 4.46 -4.51
C VAL A 67 -1.83 3.12 -3.80
N ILE A 68 -2.94 2.41 -3.59
CA ILE A 68 -2.92 1.09 -2.98
C ILE A 68 -2.30 0.06 -3.94
N ASP A 69 -2.54 0.17 -5.24
CA ASP A 69 -1.86 -0.64 -6.25
C ASP A 69 -0.34 -0.38 -6.26
N ASP A 70 0.08 0.89 -6.21
CA ASP A 70 1.49 1.27 -6.13
C ASP A 70 2.17 0.68 -4.89
N LEU A 71 1.54 0.81 -3.71
CA LEU A 71 2.03 0.18 -2.48
C LEU A 71 2.10 -1.35 -2.59
N ASN A 72 1.09 -1.98 -3.20
CA ASN A 72 1.06 -3.42 -3.43
C ASN A 72 2.25 -3.84 -4.30
N GLN A 73 2.50 -3.13 -5.41
CA GLN A 73 3.64 -3.40 -6.28
C GLN A 73 4.96 -3.25 -5.54
N LEU A 74 5.17 -2.19 -4.76
CA LEU A 74 6.40 -1.99 -3.98
C LEU A 74 6.67 -3.16 -3.03
N LEU A 75 5.64 -3.68 -2.36
CA LEU A 75 5.75 -4.80 -1.41
C LEU A 75 5.96 -6.16 -2.09
N HIS A 76 5.48 -6.35 -3.32
CA HIS A 76 5.75 -7.56 -4.10
C HIS A 76 7.09 -7.48 -4.85
N GLN A 77 7.56 -6.30 -5.22
CA GLN A 77 8.82 -6.10 -5.95
C GLN A 77 10.06 -6.39 -5.11
N ILE A 78 9.98 -6.30 -3.78
CA ILE A 78 11.12 -6.63 -2.89
C ILE A 78 11.58 -8.09 -3.03
N ASP A 79 10.73 -8.99 -3.51
CA ASP A 79 11.07 -10.41 -3.72
C ASP A 79 11.76 -10.67 -5.08
N GLU A 80 11.54 -9.81 -6.08
CA GLU A 80 12.05 -10.04 -7.43
C GLU A 80 13.29 -9.17 -7.72
N PRO A 81 14.49 -9.76 -7.84
CA PRO A 81 15.62 -9.06 -8.39
C PRO A 81 15.35 -8.86 -9.88
N ASN A 82 14.85 -7.67 -10.26
CA ASN A 82 14.87 -7.17 -11.63
C ASN A 82 13.96 -7.91 -12.64
N GLN A 83 12.68 -7.50 -12.75
CA GLN A 83 11.87 -7.81 -13.94
C GLN A 83 11.78 -6.59 -14.89
N PRO A 84 12.02 -6.76 -16.20
CA PRO A 84 11.82 -5.71 -17.19
C PRO A 84 10.32 -5.49 -17.45
N LEU A 85 9.94 -4.22 -17.58
CA LEU A 85 8.59 -3.74 -17.92
C LEU A 85 7.93 -4.57 -19.02
N HIS A 86 6.70 -5.05 -18.78
CA HIS A 86 5.76 -5.41 -19.84
C HIS A 86 4.84 -4.23 -20.14
#